data_AF-A0AAU4XSM5-F1
#
_entry.id   AF-A0AAU4XSM5-F1
#
_cell.length_a   1.000
_cell.length_b   1.000
_cell.length_c   1.000
_cell.angle_alpha   90.00
_cell.angle_beta   90.00
_cell.angle_gamma   90.00
#
_symmetry.space_group_name_H-M   'P 1'
#
loop_
_entity.id
_entity.type
_entity.pdbx_description
1 polymer ?
#
loop_
_entity_poly.entity_id
_entity_poly.type
_entity_poly.pdbx_seq_one_letter_code
_entity_poly.pdbx_strand_id
1 'polypeptide(L)'
;MDYAEDRREGMSGPELFVRDLALCLSVHRDRGPALVWPDGVDAVLSEGDGVRRGRTAPPPEPGPDSEPDGVAAGTARLTSGLGELLGCRVGSSYVTLHTGAQSTGNTAATDLVLLPVRGSCGGRVEPPPPGQTRAVLDRALELRLRVGEALYVPSGFGYALNGAHSPCTLLVLALHPPAW
;
A
#
# COMPACT_ATOMS: atom_id res chain seq x y z
N MET A 1 -17.93 26.95 -13.23
CA MET A 1 -17.38 27.00 -11.85
C MET A 1 -16.22 26.02 -11.84
N ASP A 2 -15.06 26.49 -12.30
CA ASP A 2 -13.79 25.78 -12.16
C ASP A 2 -13.25 26.10 -10.76
N TYR A 3 -13.39 25.15 -9.85
CA TYR A 3 -12.82 25.21 -8.50
C TYR A 3 -11.97 23.96 -8.29
N ALA A 4 -10.82 23.84 -8.99
CA ALA A 4 -9.87 22.76 -8.69
C ALA A 4 -8.42 22.93 -9.18
N GLU A 5 -8.06 23.93 -9.99
CA GLU A 5 -6.71 23.92 -10.62
C GLU A 5 -5.64 24.74 -9.89
N ASP A 6 -6.00 25.67 -9.00
CA ASP A 6 -5.09 26.75 -8.59
C ASP A 6 -4.23 26.47 -7.32
N ARG A 7 -4.04 25.20 -6.92
CA ARG A 7 -3.22 24.84 -5.73
C ARG A 7 -2.23 23.69 -5.90
N ARG A 8 -2.06 23.17 -7.11
CA ARG A 8 -1.16 22.03 -7.41
C ARG A 8 0.01 22.40 -8.31
N GLU A 9 0.24 23.68 -8.55
CA GLU A 9 1.39 24.13 -9.34
C GLU A 9 2.69 23.93 -8.55
N GLY A 10 3.38 22.82 -8.81
CA GLY A 10 4.79 22.64 -8.46
C GLY A 10 5.15 21.33 -7.75
N MET A 11 4.20 20.57 -7.21
CA MET A 11 4.52 19.29 -6.57
C MET A 11 4.57 18.16 -7.58
N SER A 12 5.58 17.30 -7.46
CA SER A 12 5.68 16.12 -8.31
C SER A 12 4.60 15.09 -7.94
N GLY A 13 4.16 14.26 -8.91
CA GLY A 13 3.16 13.21 -8.66
C GLY A 13 3.47 12.32 -7.45
N PRO A 14 4.73 11.86 -7.24
CA PRO A 14 5.10 11.09 -6.06
C PRO A 14 4.97 11.86 -4.74
N GLU A 15 5.23 13.17 -4.72
CA GLU A 15 5.05 14.01 -3.53
C GLU A 15 3.58 14.13 -3.13
N LEU A 16 2.69 14.33 -4.11
CA LEU A 16 1.24 14.33 -3.89
C LEU A 16 0.79 13.00 -3.28
N PHE A 17 1.24 11.89 -3.85
CA PHE A 17 0.91 10.55 -3.38
C PHE A 17 1.34 10.34 -1.92
N VAL A 18 2.60 10.66 -1.61
CA VAL A 18 3.17 10.55 -0.26
C VAL A 18 2.40 11.43 0.73
N ARG A 19 2.06 12.65 0.34
CA ARG A 19 1.35 13.61 1.19
C ARG A 19 -0.07 13.16 1.50
N ASP A 20 -0.82 12.67 0.51
CA ASP A 20 -2.18 12.19 0.71
C ASP A 20 -2.22 10.96 1.63
N LEU A 21 -1.27 10.03 1.44
CA LEU A 21 -1.10 8.90 2.34
C LEU A 21 -0.75 9.35 3.75
N ALA A 22 0.23 10.24 3.92
CA ALA A 22 0.62 10.75 5.22
C ALA A 22 -0.54 11.46 5.94
N LEU A 23 -1.33 12.25 5.19
CA LEU A 23 -2.52 12.92 5.73
C LEU A 23 -3.56 11.89 6.21
N CYS A 24 -3.89 10.89 5.38
CA CYS A 24 -4.81 9.82 5.75
C CYS A 24 -4.33 9.11 7.03
N LEU A 25 -3.06 8.72 7.07
CA LEU A 25 -2.46 8.06 8.22
C LEU A 25 -2.49 8.93 9.46
N SER A 26 -2.20 10.23 9.37
CA SER A 26 -2.25 11.14 10.52
C SER A 26 -3.64 11.25 11.17
N VAL A 27 -4.71 11.03 10.40
CA VAL A 27 -6.10 11.10 10.88
C VAL A 27 -6.59 9.76 11.41
N HIS A 28 -6.22 8.66 10.73
CA HIS A 28 -6.77 7.34 10.98
C HIS A 28 -5.91 6.46 11.90
N ARG A 29 -4.65 6.82 12.11
CA ARG A 29 -3.78 6.14 13.08
C ARG A 29 -4.44 6.13 14.46
N ASP A 30 -4.39 4.97 15.10
CA ASP A 30 -5.05 4.66 16.39
C ASP A 30 -6.58 4.74 16.40
N ARG A 31 -7.24 4.98 15.26
CA ARG A 31 -8.72 5.06 15.18
C ARG A 31 -9.34 3.89 14.43
N GLY A 32 -8.79 3.53 13.28
CA GLY A 32 -9.31 2.44 12.47
C GLY A 32 -8.77 2.41 11.04
N PRO A 33 -9.12 1.38 10.26
CA PRO A 33 -8.68 1.26 8.88
C PRO A 33 -9.33 2.31 7.98
N ALA A 34 -8.66 2.59 6.87
CA ALA A 34 -9.11 3.57 5.89
C ALA A 34 -8.70 3.17 4.47
N LEU A 35 -9.54 3.50 3.50
CA LEU A 35 -9.24 3.40 2.07
C LEU A 35 -8.99 4.81 1.54
N VAL A 36 -7.89 5.01 0.82
CA VAL A 36 -7.53 6.29 0.21
C VAL A 36 -7.18 6.11 -1.27
N TRP A 37 -7.54 7.10 -2.06
CA TRP A 37 -7.20 7.23 -3.49
C TRP A 37 -6.22 8.39 -3.65
N PRO A 38 -4.92 8.17 -3.34
CA PRO A 38 -3.92 9.21 -3.39
C PRO A 38 -3.70 9.70 -4.82
N ASP A 39 -3.56 11.01 -5.00
CA ASP A 39 -3.22 11.59 -6.28
C ASP A 39 -1.78 11.22 -6.70
N GLY A 40 -1.52 11.19 -8.02
CA GLY A 40 -0.17 10.95 -8.54
C GLY A 40 0.30 9.49 -8.50
N VAL A 41 -0.61 8.54 -8.28
CA VAL A 41 -0.30 7.10 -8.28
C VAL A 41 0.38 6.62 -9.57
N ASP A 42 -0.01 7.18 -10.72
CA ASP A 42 0.61 6.85 -12.00
C ASP A 42 2.11 7.13 -12.02
N ALA A 43 2.57 8.19 -11.33
CA ALA A 43 3.99 8.51 -11.25
C ALA A 43 4.76 7.50 -10.39
N VAL A 44 4.13 6.96 -9.34
CA VAL A 44 4.73 5.91 -8.49
C VAL A 44 4.81 4.57 -9.24
N LEU A 45 3.83 4.30 -10.10
CA LEU A 45 3.73 3.04 -10.85
C LEU A 45 4.48 3.04 -12.18
N SER A 46 4.71 4.21 -12.81
CA SER A 46 5.30 4.31 -14.15
C SER A 46 6.83 4.43 -14.18
N GLU A 47 7.49 4.61 -13.04
CA GLU A 47 8.95 4.82 -12.97
C GLU A 47 9.81 3.61 -13.39
N GLY A 48 9.20 2.51 -13.86
CA GLY A 48 9.95 1.35 -14.30
C GLY A 48 9.61 0.77 -15.67
N ASP A 49 8.88 1.50 -16.52
CA ASP A 49 8.74 1.16 -17.95
C ASP A 49 9.90 1.73 -18.81
N GLY A 50 10.87 2.38 -18.15
CA GLY A 50 12.09 2.92 -18.74
C GLY A 50 13.17 1.85 -18.99
N VAL A 51 13.09 1.18 -20.15
CA VAL A 51 14.18 0.45 -20.84
C VAL A 51 14.50 -0.97 -20.35
N ARG A 52 13.85 -1.97 -20.97
CA ARG A 52 14.52 -3.21 -21.42
C ARG A 52 14.00 -3.67 -22.79
N ARG A 53 14.25 -2.88 -23.84
CA ARG A 53 14.36 -3.43 -25.19
C ARG A 53 15.73 -4.11 -25.32
N GLY A 54 15.73 -5.43 -25.27
CA GLY A 54 16.82 -6.27 -25.78
C GLY A 54 17.65 -7.00 -24.73
N ARG A 55 17.19 -8.15 -24.25
CA ARG A 55 18.07 -9.30 -23.99
C ARG A 55 17.27 -10.61 -23.93
N THR A 56 17.47 -11.45 -24.93
CA THR A 56 17.03 -12.85 -24.98
C THR A 56 17.88 -13.67 -24.00
N ALA A 57 17.40 -13.82 -22.76
CA ALA A 57 17.79 -14.89 -21.86
C ALA A 57 16.58 -15.25 -20.99
N PRO A 58 16.25 -16.54 -20.79
CA PRO A 58 15.20 -16.91 -19.86
C PRO A 58 15.60 -16.45 -18.45
N PRO A 59 14.74 -15.69 -17.74
CA PRO A 59 15.06 -15.20 -16.42
C PRO A 59 15.15 -16.37 -15.42
N PRO A 60 16.05 -16.29 -14.41
CA PRO A 60 16.00 -17.19 -13.27
C PRO A 60 14.65 -17.03 -12.55
N GLU A 61 14.09 -18.12 -12.04
CA GLU A 61 12.80 -18.07 -11.36
C GLU A 61 12.85 -17.09 -10.17
N PRO A 62 11.95 -16.11 -10.10
CA PRO A 62 11.95 -15.14 -9.03
C PRO A 62 11.62 -15.83 -7.71
N GLY A 63 12.50 -15.67 -6.72
CA GLY A 63 12.21 -16.04 -5.33
C GLY A 63 11.07 -15.20 -4.76
N PRO A 64 10.45 -15.63 -3.64
CA PRO A 64 9.26 -15.01 -3.06
C PRO A 64 9.42 -13.53 -2.67
N ASP A 65 10.67 -13.05 -2.54
CA ASP A 65 11.00 -11.67 -2.17
C ASP A 65 11.55 -10.82 -3.34
N SER A 66 11.50 -11.34 -4.58
CA SER A 66 12.05 -10.62 -5.73
C SER A 66 11.17 -9.42 -6.07
N GLU A 67 11.77 -8.23 -6.07
CA GLU A 67 11.08 -7.00 -6.47
C GLU A 67 10.53 -7.15 -7.90
N PRO A 68 9.27 -6.75 -8.15
CA PRO A 68 8.72 -6.80 -9.50
C PRO A 68 9.50 -5.86 -10.42
N ASP A 69 9.93 -6.36 -11.59
CA ASP A 69 10.52 -5.55 -12.64
C ASP A 69 9.60 -4.34 -12.93
N GLY A 70 10.14 -3.14 -12.75
CA GLY A 70 9.48 -1.89 -13.07
C GLY A 70 8.73 -1.18 -11.92
N VAL A 71 8.70 -1.73 -10.71
CA VAL A 71 7.99 -1.10 -9.56
C VAL A 71 8.95 -0.62 -8.45
N ALA A 72 10.18 -1.15 -8.43
CA ALA A 72 11.15 -0.90 -7.37
C ALA A 72 11.60 0.57 -7.23
N ALA A 73 11.77 1.29 -8.35
CA ALA A 73 12.34 2.65 -8.35
C ALA A 73 11.52 3.66 -7.53
N GLY A 74 10.19 3.63 -7.65
CA GLY A 74 9.30 4.51 -6.89
C GLY A 74 9.19 4.14 -5.41
N THR A 75 9.48 2.89 -5.05
CA THR A 75 9.26 2.36 -3.69
C THR A 75 10.23 2.94 -2.66
N ALA A 76 11.50 3.16 -3.03
CA ALA A 76 12.48 3.78 -2.14
C ALA A 76 12.12 5.25 -1.81
N ARG A 77 11.60 5.99 -2.80
CA ARG A 77 11.13 7.37 -2.60
C ARG A 77 9.89 7.42 -1.74
N LEU A 78 8.95 6.51 -1.98
CA LEU A 78 7.72 6.40 -1.21
C LEU A 78 7.99 6.09 0.27
N THR A 79 8.83 5.08 0.55
CA THR A 79 9.21 4.71 1.92
C THR A 79 9.95 5.84 2.63
N SER A 80 10.92 6.48 1.97
CA SER A 80 11.68 7.59 2.55
C SER A 80 10.80 8.81 2.83
N GLY A 81 9.99 9.23 1.86
CA GLY A 81 9.11 10.39 2.00
C GLY A 81 8.01 10.21 3.05
N LEU A 82 7.41 9.01 3.10
CA LEU A 82 6.45 8.69 4.16
C LEU A 82 7.12 8.68 5.54
N GLY A 83 8.32 8.10 5.64
CA GLY A 83 9.06 8.06 6.91
C GLY A 83 9.43 9.45 7.42
N GLU A 84 9.84 10.34 6.52
CA GLU A 84 10.13 11.74 6.84
C GLU A 84 8.88 12.47 7.35
N LEU A 85 7.76 12.41 6.62
CA LEU A 85 6.53 13.11 7.01
C LEU A 85 5.90 12.57 8.29
N LEU A 86 6.02 11.27 8.55
CA LEU A 86 5.40 10.61 9.70
C LEU A 86 6.35 10.48 10.90
N GLY A 87 7.63 10.85 10.74
CA GLY A 87 8.65 10.69 11.78
C GLY A 87 8.85 9.24 12.21
N CYS A 88 8.71 8.29 11.28
CA CYS A 88 8.76 6.86 11.57
C CYS A 88 9.59 6.10 10.53
N ARG A 89 9.94 4.84 10.83
CA ARG A 89 10.63 3.99 9.86
C ARG A 89 9.60 3.27 9.00
N VAL A 90 9.73 3.35 7.68
CA VAL A 90 8.86 2.63 6.75
C VAL A 90 9.66 1.53 6.05
N GLY A 91 9.26 0.29 6.26
CA GLY A 91 9.72 -0.86 5.48
C GLY A 91 8.80 -1.12 4.28
N SER A 92 9.32 -1.77 3.24
CA SER A 92 8.55 -2.19 2.08
C SER A 92 8.79 -3.67 1.76
N SER A 93 7.75 -4.37 1.35
CA SER A 93 7.83 -5.71 0.76
C SER A 93 6.75 -5.89 -0.31
N TYR A 94 6.89 -6.92 -1.14
CA TYR A 94 5.89 -7.26 -2.14
C TYR A 94 5.20 -8.56 -1.80
N VAL A 95 3.89 -8.63 -2.07
CA VAL A 95 3.11 -9.85 -1.96
C VAL A 95 2.42 -10.10 -3.30
N THR A 96 2.61 -11.28 -3.87
CA THR A 96 1.90 -11.70 -5.08
C THR A 96 0.85 -12.75 -4.72
N LEU A 97 -0.40 -12.46 -5.07
CA LEU A 97 -1.54 -13.37 -4.97
C LEU A 97 -1.79 -13.97 -6.36
N HIS A 98 -1.64 -15.28 -6.46
CA HIS A 98 -2.08 -16.02 -7.65
C HIS A 98 -3.61 -16.06 -7.73
N THR A 99 -4.13 -16.37 -8.92
CA THR A 99 -5.58 -16.51 -9.11
C THR A 99 -6.16 -17.53 -8.13
N GLY A 100 -7.20 -17.13 -7.39
CA GLY A 100 -7.85 -17.96 -6.38
C GLY A 100 -7.09 -18.10 -5.05
N ALA A 101 -5.88 -17.54 -4.93
CA ALA A 101 -5.14 -17.54 -3.67
C ALA A 101 -5.87 -16.74 -2.58
N GLN A 102 -5.70 -17.19 -1.34
CA GLN A 102 -6.22 -16.52 -0.16
C GLN A 102 -5.14 -16.43 0.90
N SER A 103 -5.01 -15.25 1.49
CA SER A 103 -4.21 -14.99 2.68
C SER A 103 -5.20 -14.67 3.80
N THR A 104 -5.35 -15.58 4.77
CA THR A 104 -6.32 -15.47 5.86
C THR A 104 -5.63 -15.56 7.21
N GLY A 105 -6.26 -14.99 8.25
CA GLY A 105 -5.75 -15.07 9.62
C GLY A 105 -4.50 -14.23 9.90
N ASN A 106 -4.19 -13.23 9.06
CA ASN A 106 -3.09 -12.34 9.34
C ASN A 106 -3.50 -11.32 10.41
N THR A 107 -2.57 -10.96 11.28
CA THR A 107 -2.70 -9.84 12.20
C THR A 107 -1.61 -8.84 11.89
N ALA A 108 -1.97 -7.57 11.76
CA ALA A 108 -1.01 -6.51 11.50
C ALA A 108 -0.13 -6.29 12.75
N ALA A 109 1.13 -6.73 12.71
CA ALA A 109 2.08 -6.54 13.81
C ALA A 109 2.50 -5.07 13.99
N THR A 110 2.37 -4.29 12.92
CA THR A 110 2.59 -2.85 12.88
C THR A 110 1.56 -2.22 11.95
N ASP A 111 1.51 -0.89 11.89
CA ASP A 111 0.65 -0.18 10.95
C ASP A 111 1.05 -0.51 9.50
N LEU A 112 0.11 -0.98 8.68
CA LEU A 112 0.35 -1.40 7.29
C LEU A 112 -0.38 -0.52 6.30
N VAL A 113 0.24 -0.27 5.14
CA VAL A 113 -0.44 0.21 3.94
C VAL A 113 -0.33 -0.84 2.84
N LEU A 114 -1.46 -1.28 2.31
CA LEU A 114 -1.56 -2.26 1.24
C LEU A 114 -1.94 -1.53 -0.06
N LEU A 115 -1.04 -1.55 -1.04
CA LEU A 115 -1.20 -0.86 -2.33
C LEU A 115 -1.09 -1.88 -3.47
N PRO A 116 -2.19 -2.22 -4.17
CA PRO A 116 -2.07 -2.99 -5.41
C PRO A 116 -1.30 -2.19 -6.45
N VAL A 117 -0.18 -2.75 -6.89
CA VAL A 117 0.64 -2.18 -7.98
C VAL A 117 0.34 -2.87 -9.31
N ARG A 118 -0.28 -4.06 -9.26
CA ARG A 118 -0.76 -4.79 -10.43
C ARG A 118 -1.99 -5.63 -10.07
N GLY A 119 -3.00 -5.63 -10.94
CA GLY A 119 -4.19 -6.45 -10.76
C GLY A 119 -5.18 -5.91 -9.72
N SER A 120 -5.94 -6.81 -9.10
CA SER A 120 -6.90 -6.46 -8.04
C SER A 120 -7.15 -7.66 -7.13
N CYS A 121 -7.47 -7.42 -5.86
CA CYS A 121 -7.85 -8.45 -4.91
C CYS A 121 -8.96 -7.94 -3.98
N GLY A 122 -9.70 -8.85 -3.35
CA GLY A 122 -10.51 -8.54 -2.18
C GLY A 122 -9.62 -8.29 -0.96
N GLY A 123 -10.03 -7.34 -0.13
CA GLY A 123 -9.44 -7.03 1.16
C GLY A 123 -10.52 -7.10 2.23
N ARG A 124 -10.21 -7.74 3.35
CA ARG A 124 -11.05 -7.80 4.53
C ARG A 124 -10.24 -7.37 5.74
N VAL A 125 -10.75 -6.43 6.53
CA VAL A 125 -10.12 -5.96 7.76
C VAL A 125 -11.08 -6.19 8.92
N GLU A 126 -10.63 -6.93 9.92
CA GLU A 126 -11.40 -7.27 11.11
C GLU A 126 -10.91 -6.43 12.31
N PRO A 127 -11.83 -5.97 13.17
CA PRO A 127 -11.43 -5.25 14.37
C PRO A 127 -10.59 -6.14 15.29
N PRO A 128 -9.71 -5.53 16.11
CA PRO A 128 -8.94 -6.27 17.10
C PRO A 128 -9.88 -6.91 18.13
N PRO A 129 -9.42 -7.98 18.83
CA PRO A 129 -10.18 -8.58 19.92
C PRO A 129 -10.60 -7.53 20.97
N PRO A 130 -11.78 -7.70 21.61
CA PRO A 130 -12.24 -6.78 22.65
C PRO A 130 -11.18 -6.59 23.75
N GLY A 131 -10.89 -5.32 24.07
CA GLY A 131 -9.96 -4.96 25.16
C GLY A 131 -8.53 -4.63 24.76
N GLN A 132 -8.16 -4.73 23.47
CA GLN A 132 -6.81 -4.36 23.00
C GLN A 132 -6.71 -2.90 22.52
N THR A 133 -7.76 -2.37 21.87
CA THR A 133 -7.73 -1.00 21.32
C THR A 133 -9.14 -0.40 21.30
N ARG A 134 -9.25 0.92 21.46
CA ARG A 134 -10.51 1.67 21.27
C ARG A 134 -10.78 1.87 19.77
N ALA A 135 -10.97 0.77 19.06
CA ALA A 135 -11.24 0.78 17.62
C ALA A 135 -12.62 1.37 17.34
N VAL A 136 -12.73 2.20 16.29
CA VAL A 136 -14.02 2.74 15.80
C VAL A 136 -14.80 1.71 14.98
N LEU A 137 -14.13 0.67 14.51
CA LEU A 137 -14.72 -0.35 13.66
C LEU A 137 -15.33 -1.48 14.51
N ASP A 138 -16.65 -1.64 14.44
CA ASP A 138 -17.37 -2.70 15.17
C ASP A 138 -17.65 -3.95 14.31
N ARG A 139 -17.40 -3.87 13.00
CA ARG A 139 -17.69 -4.94 12.02
C ARG A 139 -16.57 -5.03 10.99
N ALA A 140 -16.38 -6.21 10.40
CA ALA A 140 -15.39 -6.38 9.34
C ALA A 140 -15.67 -5.42 8.17
N LEU A 141 -14.60 -4.74 7.71
CA LEU A 141 -14.61 -3.96 6.48
C LEU A 141 -14.24 -4.89 5.34
N GLU A 142 -15.12 -5.05 4.36
CA GLU A 142 -14.90 -5.87 3.15
C GLU A 142 -14.96 -4.98 1.92
N LEU A 143 -13.91 -5.04 1.09
CA LEU A 143 -13.79 -4.22 -0.11
C LEU A 143 -12.94 -4.91 -1.17
N ARG A 144 -12.91 -4.33 -2.37
CA ARG A 144 -12.04 -4.78 -3.46
C ARG A 144 -11.00 -3.72 -3.74
N LEU A 145 -9.74 -4.07 -3.53
CA LEU A 145 -8.56 -3.25 -3.79
C LEU A 145 -8.18 -3.31 -5.26
N ARG A 146 -7.96 -2.12 -5.84
CA ARG A 146 -7.52 -1.91 -7.22
C ARG A 146 -6.23 -1.10 -7.27
N VAL A 147 -5.56 -1.14 -8.41
CA VAL A 147 -4.47 -0.21 -8.69
C VAL A 147 -4.97 1.23 -8.54
N GLY A 148 -4.23 2.06 -7.81
CA GLY A 148 -4.66 3.41 -7.45
C GLY A 148 -5.23 3.54 -6.03
N GLU A 149 -5.51 2.43 -5.36
CA GLU A 149 -6.09 2.40 -4.02
C GLU A 149 -5.05 1.98 -2.98
N ALA A 150 -5.05 2.65 -1.84
CA ALA A 150 -4.24 2.24 -0.69
C ALA A 150 -5.15 1.96 0.51
N LEU A 151 -5.02 0.77 1.08
CA LEU A 151 -5.71 0.39 2.30
C LEU A 151 -4.76 0.47 3.48
N TYR A 152 -5.10 1.34 4.42
CA TYR A 152 -4.47 1.40 5.72
C TYR A 152 -5.09 0.37 6.66
N VAL A 153 -4.23 -0.45 7.27
CA VAL A 153 -4.58 -1.45 8.30
C VAL A 153 -3.80 -1.10 9.57
N PRO A 154 -4.46 -0.65 10.65
CA PRO A 154 -3.78 -0.35 11.89
C PRO A 154 -3.21 -1.60 12.55
N SER A 155 -2.16 -1.41 13.35
CA SER A 155 -1.62 -2.49 14.20
C SER A 155 -2.71 -3.14 15.08
N GLY A 156 -2.60 -4.46 15.26
CA GLY A 156 -3.56 -5.29 16.01
C GLY A 156 -4.82 -5.69 15.24
N PHE A 157 -5.12 -5.07 14.09
CA PHE A 157 -6.26 -5.49 13.27
C PHE A 157 -5.96 -6.79 12.54
N GLY A 158 -6.99 -7.64 12.42
CA GLY A 158 -6.94 -8.80 11.55
C GLY A 158 -7.12 -8.37 10.10
N TYR A 159 -6.43 -9.01 9.16
CA TYR A 159 -6.67 -8.77 7.74
C TYR A 159 -6.54 -10.02 6.88
N ALA A 160 -7.28 -10.04 5.79
CA ALA A 160 -7.23 -11.08 4.78
C ALA A 160 -7.22 -10.46 3.37
N LEU A 161 -6.49 -11.10 2.46
CA LEU A 161 -6.46 -10.78 1.04
C LEU A 161 -6.95 -11.99 0.25
N ASN A 162 -7.95 -11.82 -0.59
CA ASN A 162 -8.60 -12.92 -1.31
C ASN A 162 -9.10 -12.47 -2.69
N GLY A 163 -9.89 -13.30 -3.37
CA GLY A 163 -10.67 -12.85 -4.54
C GLY A 163 -9.83 -12.32 -5.71
N ALA A 164 -8.56 -12.73 -5.80
CA ALA A 164 -7.72 -12.43 -6.96
C ALA A 164 -8.25 -13.22 -8.16
N HIS A 165 -8.91 -12.53 -9.10
CA HIS A 165 -9.41 -13.11 -10.36
C HIS A 165 -8.34 -13.12 -11.47
N SER A 166 -7.24 -12.43 -11.23
CA SER A 166 -6.00 -12.44 -12.00
C SER A 166 -4.83 -12.29 -11.02
N PRO A 167 -3.58 -12.60 -11.41
CA PRO A 167 -2.42 -12.34 -10.56
C PRO A 167 -2.42 -10.89 -10.08
N CYS A 168 -2.35 -10.72 -8.76
CA CYS A 168 -2.36 -9.43 -8.08
C CYS A 168 -1.06 -9.26 -7.32
N THR A 169 -0.34 -8.17 -7.53
CA THR A 169 0.86 -7.83 -6.75
C THR A 169 0.56 -6.59 -5.93
N LEU A 170 0.82 -6.68 -4.63
CA LEU A 170 0.70 -5.60 -3.68
C LEU A 170 2.08 -5.17 -3.21
N LEU A 171 2.29 -3.86 -3.13
CA LEU A 171 3.31 -3.26 -2.29
C LEU A 171 2.73 -3.13 -0.87
N VAL A 172 3.42 -3.71 0.10
CA VAL A 172 3.10 -3.63 1.52
C VAL A 172 4.11 -2.70 2.17
N LEU A 173 3.62 -1.60 2.75
CA LEU A 173 4.43 -0.68 3.54
C LEU A 173 4.17 -0.93 5.01
N ALA A 174 5.23 -1.21 5.77
CA ALA A 174 5.17 -1.43 7.21
C ALA A 174 5.72 -0.21 7.95
N LEU A 175 4.87 0.46 8.73
CA LEU A 175 5.21 1.66 9.48
C LEU A 175 5.60 1.26 10.90
N HIS A 176 6.88 1.33 11.23
CA HIS A 176 7.40 1.02 12.54
C HIS A 176 7.52 2.29 13.38
N PRO A 177 7.04 2.29 14.64
CA PRO A 177 7.28 3.39 15.55
C PRO A 177 8.80 3.63 15.71
N PRO A 178 9.22 4.87 15.99
CA PRO A 178 10.62 5.15 16.29
C PRO A 178 11.07 4.29 17.48
N ALA A 179 12.16 3.54 17.30
CA ALA A 179 12.83 2.87 18.40
C ALA A 179 13.61 3.94 19.17
N TRP A 180 13.10 4.35 20.34
CA TRP A 180 13.79 5.23 21.27
C TRP A 180 14.74 4.44 22.17
#